data_AF-N9WGK1-F1
#
_entry.id   AF-N9WGK1-F1
#
_cell.length_a   1.000
_cell.length_b   1.000
_cell.length_c   1.000
_cell.angle_alpha   90.00
_cell.angle_beta   90.00
_cell.angle_gamma   90.00
#
_symmetry.space_group_name_H-M   'P 1'
#
loop_
_entity.id
_entity.type
_entity.pdbx_description
1 polymer ?
#
loop_
_entity_poly.entity_id
_entity_poly.type
_entity_poly.pdbx_seq_one_letter_code
_entity_poly.pdbx_strand_id
1 'polypeptide(L)'
;MKNSKTQNNSNVACITEVLTKEGSSAAAGYKLSNGETVSVEEAVQMAKNGEIKDVIVSSRNGEEFLRSYPDGDENNNLRDLPHHREY
;
A
#
# COMPACT_ATOMS: atom_id res chain seq x y z
N MET A 1 -12.78 -10.01 26.38
CA MET A 1 -11.57 -10.48 25.65
C MET A 1 -11.90 -10.55 24.17
N LYS A 2 -11.28 -9.69 23.36
CA LYS A 2 -11.22 -9.85 21.91
C LYS A 2 -9.74 -9.81 21.52
N ASN A 3 -9.28 -11.02 21.23
CA ASN A 3 -7.99 -11.49 20.72
C ASN A 3 -7.46 -10.58 19.59
N SER A 4 -6.21 -10.09 19.66
CA SER A 4 -4.97 -10.74 19.18
C SER A 4 -4.56 -10.29 17.77
N LYS A 5 -3.58 -9.38 17.69
CA LYS A 5 -2.35 -9.49 16.87
C LYS A 5 -1.59 -8.16 16.97
N THR A 6 -0.84 -8.00 18.05
CA THR A 6 0.42 -7.26 17.96
C THR A 6 1.38 -8.21 17.26
N GLN A 7 1.40 -8.22 15.93
CA GLN A 7 2.51 -8.84 15.22
C GLN A 7 3.69 -7.88 15.32
N ASN A 8 4.72 -8.32 16.04
CA ASN A 8 6.07 -7.80 15.94
C ASN A 8 6.52 -7.93 14.48
N ASN A 9 6.24 -6.94 13.63
CA ASN A 9 6.70 -6.95 12.25
C ASN A 9 7.90 -6.02 12.12
N SER A 10 9.06 -6.51 12.58
CA SER A 10 10.37 -5.95 12.23
C SER A 10 10.70 -6.10 10.73
N ASN A 11 9.78 -6.66 9.93
CA ASN A 11 9.84 -6.71 8.47
C ASN A 11 8.87 -5.68 7.89
N VAL A 12 9.27 -4.41 7.91
CA VAL A 12 8.51 -3.34 7.25
C VAL A 12 8.60 -3.56 5.74
N ALA A 13 7.46 -3.75 5.08
CA ALA A 13 7.40 -3.99 3.64
C ALA A 13 7.32 -2.67 2.86
N CYS A 14 7.81 -2.61 1.62
CA CYS A 14 7.45 -1.52 0.70
C CYS A 14 6.52 -2.03 -0.40
N ILE A 15 5.76 -1.12 -1.01
CA ILE A 15 5.00 -1.44 -2.21
C ILE A 15 5.95 -1.47 -3.40
N THR A 16 5.87 -2.54 -4.19
CA THR A 16 6.71 -2.73 -5.38
C THR A 16 5.90 -2.63 -6.67
N GLU A 17 4.61 -2.95 -6.63
CA GLU A 17 3.73 -2.92 -7.81
C GLU A 17 2.32 -2.46 -7.42
N VAL A 18 1.67 -1.70 -8.30
CA VAL A 18 0.26 -1.32 -8.16
C VAL A 18 -0.60 -2.27 -8.96
N LEU A 19 -1.65 -2.80 -8.34
CA LEU A 19 -2.57 -3.73 -8.98
C LEU A 19 -3.82 -3.00 -9.40
N THR A 20 -4.24 -3.19 -10.65
CA THR A 20 -5.39 -2.50 -11.24
C THR A 20 -6.40 -3.52 -11.79
N LYS A 21 -7.69 -3.18 -11.69
CA LYS A 21 -8.76 -3.96 -12.32
C LYS A 21 -8.77 -3.73 -13.83
N GLU A 22 -9.20 -4.73 -14.58
CA GLU A 22 -9.39 -4.60 -16.02
C GLU A 22 -10.33 -3.43 -16.35
N GLY A 23 -9.90 -2.55 -17.25
CA GLY A 23 -10.65 -1.34 -17.62
C GLY A 23 -10.59 -0.19 -16.61
N SER A 24 -9.83 -0.31 -15.49
CA SER A 24 -9.66 0.75 -14.50
C SER A 24 -8.19 1.18 -14.39
N SER A 25 -7.96 2.48 -14.24
CA SER A 25 -6.65 3.04 -13.87
C SER A 25 -6.52 3.28 -12.36
N ALA A 26 -7.56 2.99 -11.58
CA ALA A 26 -7.53 3.09 -10.13
C ALA A 26 -6.86 1.85 -9.53
N ALA A 27 -6.01 2.08 -8.52
CA ALA A 27 -5.43 1.01 -7.72
C ALA A 27 -6.55 0.22 -7.04
N ALA A 28 -6.54 -1.09 -7.23
CA ALA A 28 -7.43 -2.04 -6.56
C ALA A 28 -6.70 -2.81 -5.44
N GLY A 29 -5.36 -2.91 -5.54
CA GLY A 29 -4.50 -3.48 -4.52
C GLY A 29 -3.04 -3.15 -4.79
N TYR A 30 -2.16 -3.72 -3.97
CA TYR A 30 -0.73 -3.49 -4.00
C TYR A 30 0.02 -4.79 -3.78
N LYS A 31 1.15 -4.94 -4.46
CA LYS A 31 2.12 -5.99 -4.17
C LYS A 31 3.23 -5.42 -3.31
N LEU A 32 3.55 -6.14 -2.26
CA LEU A 32 4.56 -5.81 -1.27
C LEU A 32 5.91 -6.47 -1.63
N SER A 33 6.99 -5.91 -1.11
CA SER A 33 8.36 -6.39 -1.33
C SER A 33 8.62 -7.79 -0.80
N ASN A 34 7.77 -8.28 0.10
CA ASN A 34 7.80 -9.66 0.60
C ASN A 34 7.06 -10.65 -0.34
N GLY A 35 6.50 -10.17 -1.45
CA GLY A 35 5.74 -10.96 -2.43
C GLY A 35 4.25 -11.07 -2.13
N GLU A 36 3.78 -10.56 -0.99
CA GLU A 36 2.35 -10.56 -0.65
C GLU A 36 1.57 -9.54 -1.47
N THR A 37 0.30 -9.83 -1.67
CA THR A 37 -0.64 -8.94 -2.36
C THR A 37 -1.76 -8.58 -1.40
N VAL A 38 -2.06 -7.29 -1.28
CA VAL A 38 -3.01 -6.74 -0.31
C VAL A 38 -3.98 -5.78 -0.98
N SER A 39 -5.22 -5.72 -0.47
CA SER A 39 -6.22 -4.77 -0.94
C SER A 39 -5.88 -3.33 -0.52
N VAL A 40 -6.46 -2.32 -1.19
CA VAL A 40 -6.26 -0.91 -0.79
C VAL A 40 -6.61 -0.69 0.68
N GLU A 41 -7.72 -1.23 1.16
CA GLU A 41 -8.16 -1.08 2.55
C GLU A 41 -7.17 -1.71 3.54
N GLU A 42 -6.67 -2.91 3.23
CA GLU A 42 -5.67 -3.60 4.05
C GLU A 42 -4.35 -2.83 4.06
N ALA A 43 -3.90 -2.37 2.89
CA ALA A 43 -2.68 -1.60 2.76
C ALA A 43 -2.76 -0.27 3.54
N VAL A 44 -3.93 0.38 3.57
CA VAL A 44 -4.18 1.56 4.40
C VAL A 44 -4.04 1.23 5.89
N GLN A 45 -4.59 0.12 6.36
CA GLN A 45 -4.44 -0.29 7.76
C GLN A 45 -2.98 -0.64 8.10
N MET A 46 -2.29 -1.37 7.21
CA MET A 46 -0.88 -1.71 7.38
C MET A 46 0.00 -0.45 7.42
N ALA A 47 -0.24 0.53 6.55
CA ALA A 47 0.47 1.81 6.59
C ALA A 47 0.21 2.59 7.89
N LYS A 48 -1.03 2.61 8.41
CA LYS A 48 -1.34 3.20 9.72
C LYS A 48 -0.60 2.50 10.87
N ASN A 49 -0.43 1.19 10.76
CA ASN A 49 0.30 0.39 11.74
C ASN A 49 1.83 0.51 11.61
N GLY A 50 2.34 1.19 10.57
CA GLY A 50 3.77 1.29 10.29
C GLY A 50 4.37 0.02 9.68
N GLU A 51 3.54 -0.85 9.11
CA GLU A 51 3.95 -2.10 8.47
C GLU A 51 4.35 -1.92 7.00
N ILE A 52 3.99 -0.77 6.40
CA ILE A 52 4.42 -0.36 5.07
C ILE A 52 5.27 0.92 5.16
N LYS A 53 6.48 0.87 4.61
CA LYS A 53 7.37 2.04 4.49
C LYS A 53 7.14 2.83 3.21
N ASP A 54 7.72 4.01 3.14
CA ASP A 54 7.75 4.88 1.96
C ASP A 54 6.35 5.32 1.48
N VAL A 55 5.34 5.18 2.36
CA VAL A 55 3.96 5.60 2.11
C VAL A 55 3.36 6.29 3.33
N ILE A 56 2.34 7.11 3.07
CA ILE A 56 1.48 7.76 4.06
C ILE A 56 0.02 7.51 3.71
N VAL A 57 -0.84 7.48 4.74
CA VAL A 57 -2.30 7.46 4.53
C VAL A 57 -2.80 8.88 4.34
N SER A 58 -3.50 9.10 3.24
CA SER A 58 -4.22 10.33 2.94
C SER A 58 -5.71 10.05 2.85
N SER A 59 -6.53 11.06 3.13
CA SER A 59 -7.98 10.96 2.99
C SER A 59 -8.52 12.05 2.07
N ARG A 60 -9.46 11.69 1.20
CA ARG A 60 -10.15 12.63 0.31
C ARG A 60 -11.62 12.23 0.24
N ASN A 61 -12.51 13.17 0.53
CA ASN A 61 -13.97 12.95 0.55
C ASN A 61 -14.43 11.79 1.47
N GLY A 62 -13.66 11.48 2.51
CA GLY A 62 -13.95 10.36 3.43
C GLY A 62 -13.37 9.01 3.00
N GLU A 63 -12.77 8.91 1.82
CA GLU A 63 -12.06 7.72 1.36
C GLU A 63 -10.57 7.84 1.68
N GLU A 64 -10.00 6.80 2.28
CA GLU A 64 -8.59 6.72 2.62
C GLU A 64 -7.82 5.97 1.54
N PHE A 65 -6.64 6.48 1.21
CA PHE A 65 -5.77 5.92 0.19
C PHE A 65 -4.31 6.11 0.57
N LEU A 66 -3.45 5.32 -0.07
CA LEU A 66 -2.01 5.45 0.08
C LEU A 66 -1.46 6.51 -0.86
N ARG A 67 -0.52 7.29 -0.35
CA ARG A 67 0.31 8.23 -1.11
C ARG A 67 1.76 7.93 -0.80
N SER A 68 2.67 8.14 -1.75
CA SER A 68 4.11 8.06 -1.49
C SER A 68 4.52 9.02 -0.37
N TYR A 69 5.50 8.60 0.42
CA TYR A 69 6.17 9.48 1.37
C TYR A 69 6.98 10.54 0.60
N PRO A 70 6.92 11.83 0.98
CA PRO A 70 7.64 12.89 0.28
C PRO A 70 9.12 12.92 0.70
N ASP A 71 9.91 11.93 0.31
CA ASP A 71 11.36 11.85 0.57
C ASP A 71 12.23 12.56 -0.48
N GLY A 72 11.63 12.97 -1.60
CA GLY A 72 12.32 13.64 -2.71
C GLY A 72 12.88 12.68 -3.77
N ASP A 73 12.73 11.37 -3.60
CA ASP A 73 13.00 10.37 -4.63
C ASP A 73 11.70 10.10 -5.39
N GLU A 74 11.63 10.48 -6.65
CA GLU A 74 10.42 10.22 -7.44
C GLU A 74 10.32 8.74 -7.87
N ASN A 75 11.43 7.99 -7.88
CA ASN A 75 11.47 6.63 -8.41
C ASN A 75 10.74 5.61 -7.52
N ASN A 76 10.56 5.90 -6.23
CA ASN A 76 9.82 5.04 -5.30
C ASN A 76 8.36 5.48 -5.12
N ASN A 77 7.90 6.49 -5.89
CA ASN A 77 6.54 6.95 -5.81
C ASN A 77 5.57 5.88 -6.31
N LEU A 78 4.42 5.74 -5.64
CA LEU A 78 3.35 4.84 -6.08
C LEU A 78 2.89 5.06 -7.53
N ARG A 79 3.02 6.29 -8.06
CA ARG A 79 2.67 6.60 -9.46
C ARG A 79 3.67 6.08 -10.48
N ASP A 80 4.91 5.88 -10.05
CA ASP A 80 6.07 5.52 -10.88
C ASP A 80 6.39 4.02 -10.76
N LEU A 81 5.69 3.32 -9.85
CA LEU A 81 5.75 1.86 -9.74
C LEU A 81 5.08 1.18 -10.95
N PRO A 82 5.55 -0.02 -11.34
CA PRO A 82 4.91 -0.81 -12.38
C PRO A 82 3.46 -1.15 -12.01
N HIS A 83 2.59 -1.13 -13.02
CA HIS A 83 1.17 -1.48 -12.88
C HIS A 83 0.92 -2.88 -13.45
N HIS A 84 0.44 -3.80 -12.62
CA HIS A 84 -0.01 -5.12 -13.06
C HIS A 84 -1.53 -5.12 -13.21
N ARG A 85 -2.02 -5.61 -14.34
CA ARG A 85 -3.45 -5.73 -14.63
C ARG A 85 -3.89 -7.15 -14.33
N GLU A 86 -4.31 -7.39 -13.10
CA GLU A 86 -4.94 -8.62 -12.59
C GLU A 86 -5.17 -8.43 -11.08
N TYR A 87 -6.39 -8.05 -10.69
CA TYR A 87 -6.80 -7.93 -9.28
C TYR A 87 -8.30 -8.19 -9.11
#